data_AF-A0A5P9I554-F1
#
_entry.id   AF-A0A5P9I554-F1
#
_cell.length_a   1.000
_cell.length_b   1.000
_cell.length_c   1.000
_cell.angle_alpha   90.00
_cell.angle_beta   90.00
_cell.angle_gamma   90.00
#
_symmetry.space_group_name_H-M   'P 1'
#
loop_
_entity.id
_entity.type
_entity.pdbx_description
1 polymer ?
#
loop_
_entity_poly.entity_id
_entity_poly.type
_entity_poly.pdbx_seq_one_letter_code
_entity_poly.pdbx_strand_id
1 'polypeptide(L)'
;MTYQPPAISDDLNTLPQLPSRVTSGRAETLETVAVRSGAALTVLDQLIVDPRHGVPVKLLANRLALNAATATLKLKGRLAREADIRDAYHLTPPGEARGPDGDLLAFWRAAVRLLAGGTGEMPTWSAPTSRAT
;
A
#
# COMPACT_ATOMS: atom_id res chain seq x y z
N MET A 1 -29.52 -14.31 0.48
CA MET A 1 -28.07 -14.41 0.73
C MET A 1 -27.68 -13.27 1.67
N THR A 2 -27.76 -13.50 2.98
CA THR A 2 -27.34 -12.54 4.00
C THR A 2 -25.81 -12.58 4.12
N TYR A 3 -25.15 -11.50 3.70
CA TYR A 3 -23.71 -11.32 3.89
C TYR A 3 -23.44 -11.10 5.38
N GLN A 4 -22.84 -12.11 6.03
CA GLN A 4 -22.33 -12.01 7.39
C GLN A 4 -20.89 -11.46 7.29
N PRO A 5 -20.60 -10.25 7.81
CA PRO A 5 -19.24 -9.75 7.84
C PRO A 5 -18.37 -10.71 8.67
N PRO A 6 -17.11 -10.97 8.28
CA PRO A 6 -16.21 -11.71 9.13
C PRO A 6 -16.10 -10.96 10.46
N ALA A 7 -16.45 -11.63 11.56
CA ALA A 7 -16.17 -11.14 12.90
C ALA A 7 -14.64 -11.02 13.00
N ILE A 8 -14.14 -9.79 12.93
CA ILE A 8 -12.77 -9.46 13.31
C ILE A 8 -12.72 -9.63 14.83
N SER A 9 -12.62 -10.88 15.29
CA SER A 9 -12.59 -11.25 16.70
C SER A 9 -11.14 -11.51 17.11
N ASP A 10 -10.71 -10.79 18.16
CA ASP A 10 -9.68 -11.14 19.14
C ASP A 10 -8.18 -11.03 18.86
N ASP A 11 -7.71 -10.51 17.73
CA ASP A 11 -6.28 -10.13 17.61
C ASP A 11 -5.93 -8.77 18.27
N LEU A 12 -6.92 -8.11 18.90
CA LEU A 12 -6.70 -6.83 19.60
C LEU A 12 -5.96 -6.98 20.94
N ASN A 13 -5.89 -8.20 21.49
CA ASN A 13 -5.22 -8.46 22.78
C ASN A 13 -3.70 -8.67 22.65
N THR A 14 -3.20 -8.96 21.45
CA THR A 14 -1.76 -9.15 21.17
C THR A 14 -1.10 -7.89 20.65
N LEU A 15 -1.90 -6.91 20.22
CA LEU A 15 -1.44 -5.61 19.75
C LEU A 15 -1.30 -4.64 20.94
N PRO A 16 -0.29 -3.75 20.95
CA PRO A 16 -0.18 -2.70 21.96
C PRO A 16 -1.48 -1.88 22.00
N GLN A 17 -1.97 -1.55 23.20
CA GLN A 17 -3.32 -1.01 23.43
C GLN A 17 -3.69 0.05 22.39
N LEU A 18 -4.51 -0.34 21.41
CA LEU A 18 -4.93 0.56 20.35
C LEU A 18 -5.91 1.59 20.94
N PRO A 19 -5.74 2.88 20.65
CA PRO A 19 -6.71 3.88 21.06
C PRO A 19 -8.09 3.54 20.47
N SER A 20 -9.15 3.74 21.26
CA SER A 20 -10.54 3.35 20.95
C SER A 20 -11.06 3.89 19.59
N ARG A 21 -10.43 4.93 19.05
CA ARG A 21 -10.74 5.47 17.72
C ARG A 21 -10.31 4.56 16.55
N VAL A 22 -9.42 3.60 16.77
CA VAL A 22 -9.06 2.59 15.75
C VAL A 22 -10.09 1.46 15.71
N THR A 23 -10.70 1.15 16.87
CA THR A 23 -11.67 0.05 17.06
C THR A 23 -13.13 0.48 16.95
N SER A 24 -13.42 1.78 17.00
CA SER A 24 -14.75 2.36 16.77
C SER A 24 -15.38 1.87 15.45
N GLY A 25 -16.69 1.57 15.48
CA GLY A 25 -17.47 1.04 14.35
C GLY A 25 -17.48 1.92 13.10
N ARG A 26 -18.21 1.46 12.06
CA ARG A 26 -18.28 2.04 10.70
C ARG A 26 -18.14 3.56 10.67
N ALA A 27 -17.17 4.07 9.89
CA ALA A 27 -17.01 5.50 9.70
C ALA A 27 -18.16 6.05 8.83
N GLU A 28 -18.90 7.02 9.36
CA GLU A 28 -20.05 7.63 8.68
C GLU A 28 -19.69 8.95 7.97
N THR A 29 -18.55 9.57 8.30
CA THR A 29 -18.12 10.87 7.77
C THR A 29 -16.65 10.87 7.30
N LEU A 30 -16.28 11.73 6.35
CA LEU A 30 -14.88 11.84 5.88
C LEU A 30 -13.91 12.24 7.00
N GLU A 31 -14.36 13.06 7.93
CA GLU A 31 -13.58 13.47 9.11
C GLU A 31 -13.24 12.28 10.01
N THR A 32 -14.22 11.42 10.30
CA THR A 32 -13.99 10.22 11.12
C THR A 32 -13.07 9.22 10.42
N VAL A 33 -13.15 9.10 9.09
CA VAL A 33 -12.20 8.30 8.30
C VAL A 33 -10.78 8.86 8.40
N ALA A 34 -10.60 10.17 8.30
CA ALA A 34 -9.28 10.80 8.37
C ALA A 34 -8.63 10.58 9.75
N VAL A 35 -9.38 10.80 10.83
CA VAL A 35 -8.91 10.57 12.20
C VAL A 35 -8.58 9.09 12.44
N ARG A 36 -9.44 8.18 11.98
CA ARG A 36 -9.20 6.73 12.11
C ARG A 36 -7.98 6.27 11.31
N SER A 37 -7.80 6.79 10.11
CA SER A 37 -6.66 6.49 9.25
C SER A 37 -5.36 6.98 9.89
N GLY A 38 -5.36 8.19 10.46
CA GLY A 38 -4.22 8.72 11.21
C GLY A 38 -3.87 7.86 12.42
N ALA A 39 -4.88 7.47 13.22
CA ALA A 39 -4.66 6.61 14.38
C ALA A 39 -4.11 5.22 13.99
N ALA A 40 -4.61 4.64 12.90
CA ALA A 40 -4.08 3.37 12.36
C ALA A 40 -2.61 3.51 11.90
N LEU A 41 -2.24 4.64 11.27
CA LEU A 41 -0.87 4.90 10.85
C LEU A 41 0.08 5.08 12.05
N THR A 42 -0.34 5.75 13.13
CA THR A 42 0.47 5.87 14.35
C THR A 42 0.77 4.50 14.97
N VAL A 43 -0.23 3.60 15.01
CA VAL A 43 -0.02 2.24 15.54
C VAL A 43 0.91 1.45 14.62
N LEU A 44 0.74 1.56 13.30
CA LEU A 44 1.63 0.92 12.34
C LEU A 44 3.08 1.40 12.48
N ASP A 45 3.29 2.70 12.69
CA ASP A 45 4.61 3.29 12.92
C ASP A 45 5.28 2.69 14.16
N GLN A 46 4.56 2.60 15.28
CA GLN A 46 5.07 1.96 16.51
C GLN A 46 5.48 0.50 16.28
N LEU A 47 4.68 -0.27 15.52
CA LEU A 47 5.00 -1.66 15.19
C LEU A 47 6.22 -1.80 14.28
N ILE A 48 6.46 -0.83 13.39
CA ILE A 48 7.62 -0.83 12.49
C ILE A 48 8.89 -0.42 13.24
N VAL A 49 8.81 0.55 14.16
CA VAL A 49 9.96 1.09 14.90
C VAL A 49 10.43 0.12 15.98
N ASP A 50 9.52 -0.57 16.68
CA ASP A 50 9.89 -1.50 17.75
C ASP A 50 10.39 -2.85 17.20
N PRO A 51 11.70 -3.18 17.34
CA PRO A 51 12.27 -4.41 16.83
C PRO A 51 11.69 -5.68 17.47
N ARG A 52 11.05 -5.57 18.65
CA ARG A 52 10.46 -6.71 19.38
C ARG A 52 9.30 -7.36 18.64
N HIS A 53 8.59 -6.59 17.82
CA HIS A 53 7.48 -7.11 17.02
C HIS A 53 7.95 -7.86 15.77
N GLY A 54 9.24 -7.76 15.41
CA GLY A 54 9.83 -8.55 14.33
C GLY A 54 9.19 -8.31 12.95
N VAL A 55 8.59 -7.14 12.72
CA VAL A 55 7.84 -6.86 11.49
C VAL A 55 8.81 -6.91 10.30
N PRO A 56 8.55 -7.75 9.28
CA PRO A 56 9.38 -7.80 8.08
C PRO A 56 9.11 -6.56 7.20
N VAL A 57 9.72 -5.42 7.58
CA VAL A 57 9.49 -4.09 6.95
C VAL A 57 9.68 -4.13 5.44
N LYS A 58 10.67 -4.86 4.93
CA LYS A 58 10.89 -5.02 3.47
C LYS A 58 9.73 -5.73 2.77
N LEU A 59 9.13 -6.74 3.40
CA LEU A 59 7.98 -7.46 2.84
C LEU A 59 6.72 -6.60 2.89
N LEU A 60 6.49 -5.94 4.03
CA LEU A 60 5.39 -4.99 4.21
C LEU A 60 5.46 -3.86 3.16
N ALA A 61 6.64 -3.28 2.97
CA ALA A 61 6.90 -2.25 1.98
C ALA A 61 6.56 -2.70 0.55
N ASN A 62 6.99 -3.92 0.17
CA ASN A 62 6.66 -4.47 -1.15
C ASN A 62 5.15 -4.71 -1.32
N ARG A 63 4.45 -5.17 -0.28
CA ARG A 63 2.98 -5.36 -0.32
C ARG A 63 2.25 -4.03 -0.43
N LEU A 64 2.65 -3.01 0.32
CA LEU A 64 2.09 -1.67 0.24
C LEU A 64 2.28 -1.05 -1.15
N ALA A 65 3.47 -1.20 -1.74
CA ALA A 65 3.73 -0.72 -3.10
C ALA A 65 2.82 -1.39 -4.14
N LEU A 66 2.60 -2.70 -4.03
CA LEU A 66 1.69 -3.42 -4.93
C LEU A 66 0.22 -3.00 -4.77
N ASN A 67 -0.24 -2.84 -3.52
CA ASN A 67 -1.60 -2.38 -3.24
C ASN A 67 -1.82 -0.96 -3.77
N ALA A 68 -0.84 -0.07 -3.59
CA ALA A 68 -0.88 1.29 -4.10
C ALA A 68 -0.91 1.33 -5.64
N ALA A 69 -0.09 0.50 -6.30
CA ALA A 69 -0.12 0.36 -7.77
C ALA A 69 -1.49 -0.11 -8.25
N THR A 70 -2.05 -1.13 -7.62
CA THR A 70 -3.37 -1.70 -7.95
C THR A 70 -4.49 -0.67 -7.78
N ALA A 71 -4.51 0.06 -6.65
CA ALA A 71 -5.48 1.12 -6.40
C ALA A 71 -5.36 2.26 -7.42
N THR A 72 -4.12 2.65 -7.76
CA THR A 72 -3.86 3.70 -8.74
C THR A 72 -4.30 3.30 -10.15
N LEU A 73 -4.11 2.04 -10.55
CA LEU A 73 -4.61 1.53 -11.85
C LEU A 73 -6.14 1.52 -11.90
N LYS A 74 -6.80 1.11 -10.80
CA LYS A 74 -8.26 1.18 -10.69
C LYS A 74 -8.76 2.62 -10.85
N LEU A 75 -8.10 3.60 -10.23
CA LEU A 75 -8.42 5.02 -10.39
C LEU A 75 -8.22 5.52 -11.82
N LYS A 76 -7.26 4.96 -12.56
CA LYS A 76 -7.05 5.22 -13.98
C LYS A 76 -8.01 4.44 -14.90
N GLY A 77 -9.01 3.74 -14.36
CA GLY A 77 -9.99 2.97 -15.12
C GLY A 77 -9.46 1.61 -15.64
N ARG A 78 -8.30 1.16 -15.16
CA ARG A 78 -7.65 -0.07 -15.61
C ARG A 78 -7.78 -1.16 -14.55
N LEU A 79 -8.46 -2.25 -14.90
CA LEU A 79 -8.66 -3.40 -14.01
C LEU A 79 -7.56 -4.44 -14.19
N ALA A 80 -6.31 -4.09 -13.89
CA ALA A 80 -5.21 -5.06 -13.85
C ALA A 80 -5.29 -5.88 -12.55
N ARG A 81 -5.07 -7.21 -12.65
CA ARG A 81 -4.97 -8.05 -11.45
C ARG A 81 -3.59 -7.86 -10.83
N GLU A 82 -3.48 -8.07 -9.52
CA GLU A 82 -2.20 -8.02 -8.83
C GLU A 82 -1.15 -8.96 -9.43
N ALA A 83 -1.57 -10.13 -9.92
CA ALA A 83 -0.68 -11.08 -10.60
C ALA A 83 -0.09 -10.45 -11.87
N ASP A 84 -0.93 -9.88 -12.74
CA ASP A 84 -0.50 -9.25 -13.99
C ASP A 84 0.47 -8.09 -13.73
N ILE A 85 0.23 -7.30 -12.67
CA ILE A 85 1.12 -6.18 -12.27
C ILE A 85 2.49 -6.72 -11.80
N ARG A 86 2.51 -7.82 -11.03
CA ARG A 86 3.75 -8.47 -10.59
C ARG A 86 4.50 -9.05 -11.77
N ASP A 87 3.81 -9.71 -12.69
CA ASP A 87 4.40 -10.36 -13.85
C ASP A 87 4.98 -9.33 -14.80
N ALA A 88 4.26 -8.23 -15.08
CA ALA A 88 4.80 -7.10 -15.81
C ALA A 88 6.11 -6.61 -15.17
N TYR A 89 6.16 -6.52 -13.83
CA TYR A 89 7.39 -6.10 -13.16
C TYR A 89 8.52 -7.14 -13.23
N HIS A 90 8.23 -8.41 -12.97
CA HIS A 90 9.26 -9.44 -12.78
C HIS A 90 9.71 -10.14 -14.06
N LEU A 91 8.85 -10.23 -15.08
CA LEU A 91 9.14 -10.93 -16.34
C LEU A 91 9.71 -10.01 -17.42
N THR A 92 9.66 -8.68 -17.24
CA THR A 92 10.25 -7.75 -18.21
C THR A 92 11.78 -7.83 -18.16
N PRO A 93 12.45 -8.09 -19.29
CA PRO A 93 13.91 -8.08 -19.39
C PRO A 93 14.53 -6.74 -19.01
N PRO A 94 15.76 -6.73 -18.46
CA PRO A 94 16.47 -5.48 -18.17
C PRO A 94 16.71 -4.69 -19.47
N GLY A 95 16.20 -3.46 -19.53
CA GLY A 95 16.34 -2.58 -20.70
C GLY A 95 15.09 -2.52 -21.60
N GLU A 96 14.11 -3.38 -21.38
CA GLU A 96 12.81 -3.31 -22.08
C GLU A 96 11.77 -2.52 -21.27
N ALA A 97 10.81 -1.92 -21.98
CA ALA A 97 9.73 -1.17 -21.35
C ALA A 97 8.80 -2.13 -20.58
N ARG A 98 8.64 -1.89 -19.28
CA ARG A 98 7.82 -2.70 -18.36
C ARG A 98 6.32 -2.60 -18.59
N GLY A 99 5.93 -1.68 -19.47
CA GLY A 99 4.56 -1.28 -19.69
C GLY A 99 3.99 -0.48 -18.51
N PRO A 100 2.80 0.10 -18.69
CA PRO A 100 2.21 1.03 -17.73
C PRO A 100 1.92 0.43 -16.35
N ASP A 101 1.62 -0.88 -16.26
CA ASP A 101 1.39 -1.55 -14.97
C ASP A 101 2.69 -1.79 -14.21
N GLY A 102 3.72 -2.27 -14.92
CA GLY A 102 5.03 -2.53 -14.35
C GLY A 102 5.77 -1.25 -13.95
N ASP A 103 5.65 -0.18 -14.74
CA ASP A 103 6.22 1.14 -14.43
C ASP A 103 5.57 1.74 -13.19
N LEU A 104 4.26 1.57 -13.04
CA LEU A 104 3.56 2.05 -11.85
C LEU A 104 3.97 1.28 -10.60
N LEU A 105 4.13 -0.04 -10.69
CA LEU A 105 4.68 -0.81 -9.56
C LEU A 105 6.12 -0.39 -9.26
N ALA A 106 6.95 -0.11 -10.26
CA ALA A 106 8.31 0.39 -10.07
C ALA A 106 8.32 1.74 -9.34
N PHE A 107 7.44 2.67 -9.73
CA PHE A 107 7.26 3.96 -9.07
C PHE A 107 6.91 3.79 -7.58
N TRP A 108 5.89 2.98 -7.26
CA TRP A 108 5.50 2.78 -5.86
C TRP A 108 6.56 2.07 -5.03
N ARG A 109 7.31 1.13 -5.62
CA ARG A 109 8.45 0.49 -4.92
C ARG A 109 9.59 1.45 -4.64
N ALA A 110 9.82 2.44 -5.51
CA ALA A 110 10.77 3.51 -5.23
C ALA A 110 10.26 4.42 -4.10
N ALA A 111 9.00 4.85 -4.14
CA ALA A 111 8.39 5.71 -3.13
C ALA A 111 8.46 5.09 -1.71
N VAL A 112 8.15 3.80 -1.57
CA VAL A 112 8.19 3.14 -0.25
C VAL A 112 9.63 2.93 0.26
N ARG A 113 10.63 2.85 -0.63
CA ARG A 113 12.04 2.83 -0.21
C ARG A 113 12.48 4.15 0.41
N LEU A 114 11.97 5.28 -0.06
CA LEU A 114 12.22 6.60 0.53
C LEU A 114 11.65 6.73 1.95
N LEU A 115 10.58 5.99 2.25
CA LEU A 115 10.00 5.95 3.59
C LEU A 115 10.85 5.10 4.55
N ALA A 116 11.55 4.08 4.04
CA ALA A 116 12.34 3.14 4.84
C ALA A 116 13.83 3.51 4.95
N GLY A 117 14.35 4.33 4.05
CA GLY A 117 15.70 4.88 4.09
C GLY A 117 15.60 6.40 4.04
N GLY A 118 16.03 7.07 5.11
CA GLY A 118 15.89 8.52 5.27
C GLY A 118 16.20 9.31 4.00
N THR A 119 15.24 10.14 3.60
CA THR A 119 15.32 11.27 2.66
C THR A 119 16.38 11.16 1.55
N GLY A 120 15.97 10.72 0.37
CA GLY A 120 16.76 10.86 -0.85
C GLY A 120 15.88 11.00 -2.08
N GLU A 121 15.52 12.23 -2.42
CA GLU A 121 14.88 12.68 -3.68
C GLU A 121 13.71 11.82 -4.21
N MET A 122 12.50 12.40 -4.14
CA MET A 122 11.31 11.85 -4.80
C MET A 122 11.56 11.76 -6.32
N PRO A 123 11.50 10.57 -6.94
CA PRO A 123 11.62 10.47 -8.39
C PRO A 123 10.44 11.23 -9.02
N THR A 124 10.76 12.24 -9.84
CA THR A 124 9.78 13.05 -10.56
C THR A 124 8.99 12.16 -11.50
N TRP A 125 7.72 11.88 -11.15
CA TRP A 125 6.81 11.11 -11.97
C TRP A 125 6.49 11.87 -13.27
N SER A 126 6.98 11.37 -14.40
CA SER A 126 6.53 11.77 -15.73
C SER A 126 5.54 10.74 -16.24
N ALA A 127 4.29 11.15 -16.52
CA ALA A 127 3.27 10.24 -17.00
C ALA A 127 3.70 9.57 -18.33
N PRO A 128 3.45 8.25 -18.52
CA PRO A 128 3.80 7.58 -19.75
C PRO A 128 3.02 8.20 -20.91
N THR A 129 3.74 8.87 -21.80
CA THR A 129 3.16 9.49 -22.99
C THR A 129 2.74 8.38 -23.92
N SER A 130 1.44 8.23 -24.14
CA SER A 130 0.89 7.43 -25.23
C SER A 130 1.44 7.98 -26.55
N ARG A 131 2.47 7.35 -27.10
CA ARG A 131 2.82 7.52 -28.51
C ARG A 131 2.03 6.48 -29.29
N ALA A 132 0.89 6.92 -29.81
CA ALA A 132 0.26 6.29 -30.95
C ALA A 132 1.12 6.57 -32.19
N THR A 133 1.58 5.52 -32.84
CA THR A 133 1.94 5.46 -34.26
C THR A 133 1.47 4.14 -34.80
#